data_AF-A0A318I066-F1
#
_entry.id   AF-A0A318I066-F1
#
_cell.length_a   1.000
_cell.length_b   1.000
_cell.length_c   1.000
_cell.angle_alpha   90.00
_cell.angle_beta   90.00
_cell.angle_gamma   90.00
#
_symmetry.space_group_name_H-M   'P 1'
#
loop_
_entity.id
_entity.type
_entity.pdbx_description
1 polymer ?
#
loop_
_entity_poly.entity_id
_entity_poly.type
_entity_poly.pdbx_seq_one_letter_code
_entity_poly.pdbx_strand_id
1 'polypeptide(L)' 'MRLYHGTTSDFGEIDLTMSKLSKDFGRSFHLSTEVEQAKDFAQTHALLLSKHLKRL' A
#
# COMPACT_ATOMS: atom_id res chain seq x y z
N MET A 1 11.25 16.69 2.11
CA MET A 1 11.20 15.21 2.26
C MET A 1 10.25 14.66 1.22
N ARG A 2 10.54 13.48 0.65
CA ARG A 2 9.63 12.74 -0.22
C ARG A 2 9.08 11.54 0.55
N LEU A 3 7.81 11.22 0.34
CA LEU A 3 7.16 10.02 0.86
C LEU A 3 6.71 9.19 -0.34
N TYR A 4 6.96 7.89 -0.26
CA TYR A 4 6.62 6.90 -1.28
C TYR A 4 5.49 6.02 -0.78
N HIS A 5 4.51 5.75 -1.64
CA HIS A 5 3.40 4.87 -1.35
C HIS A 5 3.54 3.54 -2.10
N GLY A 6 3.57 2.44 -1.36
CA GLY A 6 3.54 1.10 -1.92
C GLY A 6 2.11 0.69 -2.29
N THR A 7 1.85 0.43 -3.57
CA THR A 7 0.55 -0.05 -4.06
C THR A 7 0.72 -1.22 -5.03
N THR A 8 -0.28 -2.10 -5.09
CA THR A 8 -0.38 -3.21 -6.06
C THR A 8 -1.25 -2.86 -7.26
N SER A 9 -1.79 -1.65 -7.31
CA SER A 9 -2.68 -1.16 -8.35
C SER A 9 -2.00 -0.08 -9.16
N ASP A 10 -2.19 -0.09 -10.47
CA ASP A 10 -1.79 1.01 -11.34
C ASP A 10 -2.62 2.25 -11.03
N PHE A 11 -2.00 3.42 -11.11
CA PHE A 11 -2.65 4.71 -10.93
C PHE A 11 -1.97 5.78 -11.81
N GLY A 12 -2.76 6.72 -12.33
CA GLY A 12 -2.23 7.87 -13.08
C GLY A 12 -1.94 9.06 -12.16
N GLU A 13 -2.75 9.23 -11.11
CA GLU A 13 -2.70 10.36 -10.18
C GLU A 13 -3.01 9.87 -8.77
N ILE A 14 -2.49 10.55 -7.75
CA ILE A 14 -2.87 10.25 -6.35
C ILE A 14 -4.20 10.95 -6.08
N ASP A 15 -5.27 10.17 -5.98
CA ASP A 15 -6.59 10.65 -5.55
C ASP A 15 -6.74 10.52 -4.03
N LEU A 16 -6.55 11.64 -3.32
CA LEU A 16 -6.68 11.68 -1.86
C LEU A 16 -8.12 11.50 -1.38
N THR A 17 -9.15 11.67 -2.23
CA THR A 17 -10.55 11.47 -1.84
C THR A 17 -10.88 10.00 -1.57
N MET A 18 -10.10 9.09 -2.15
CA MET A 18 -10.19 7.65 -1.90
C MET A 18 -9.54 7.24 -0.57
N SER A 19 -8.86 8.17 0.10
CA SER A 19 -8.19 7.90 1.37
C SER A 19 -9.19 7.58 2.46
N LYS A 20 -8.98 6.47 3.15
CA LYS A 20 -9.75 6.07 4.33
C LYS A 20 -8.89 6.22 5.59
N LEU A 21 -9.51 6.79 6.63
CA LEU A 21 -8.90 6.86 7.96
C LEU A 21 -8.38 5.48 8.36
N SER A 22 -7.18 5.41 8.94
CA SER A 22 -6.47 4.19 9.38
C SER A 22 -6.02 3.19 8.29
N LYS A 23 -6.56 3.26 7.07
CA LYS A 23 -6.14 2.42 5.94
C LYS A 23 -4.99 3.05 5.19
N ASP A 24 -5.18 4.29 4.78
CA ASP A 24 -4.18 5.07 4.06
C ASP A 24 -3.37 5.93 5.03
N PHE A 25 -3.87 6.11 6.27
CA PHE A 25 -3.16 6.77 7.34
C PHE A 25 -3.19 6.03 8.72
N GLY A 26 -2.66 4.80 8.83
CA GLY A 26 -2.57 4.04 10.10
C GLY A 26 -1.57 2.86 10.13
N ARG A 27 -1.72 1.87 11.03
CA ARG A 27 -0.80 0.69 11.16
C ARG A 27 -0.63 -0.13 9.87
N SER A 28 -1.48 0.10 8.86
CA SER A 28 -1.42 -0.47 7.51
C SER A 28 -0.87 0.51 6.46
N PHE A 29 -0.26 1.62 6.88
CA PHE A 29 0.37 2.61 6.00
C PHE A 29 1.42 1.93 5.12
N HIS A 30 1.30 2.15 3.81
CA HIS A 30 2.34 1.82 2.85
C HIS A 30 3.20 3.05 2.53
N LEU A 31 3.33 4.00 3.47
CA LEU A 31 4.13 5.21 3.28
C LEU A 31 5.50 5.07 3.95
N SER A 32 6.55 5.33 3.19
CA SER A 32 7.92 5.40 3.71
C SER A 32 8.67 6.56 3.07
N THR A 33 9.65 7.10 3.79
CA THR A 33 10.66 7.98 3.18
C THR A 33 11.65 7.20 2.33
N GLU A 34 11.69 5.87 2.45
CA GLU A 34 12.58 4.98 1.73
C GLU A 34 11.82 4.15 0.68
N VAL A 35 12.32 4.18 -0.56
CA VAL A 35 11.62 3.58 -1.72
C VAL A 35 11.50 2.07 -1.57
N GLU A 36 12.58 1.40 -1.18
CA GLU A 36 12.59 -0.07 -1.09
C GLU A 36 11.62 -0.57 -0.02
N GLN A 37 11.54 0.13 1.12
CA GLN A 37 10.57 -0.19 2.14
C GLN A 37 9.11 -0.04 1.64
N ALA A 38 8.83 0.99 0.84
CA ALA A 38 7.50 1.14 0.22
C ALA A 38 7.19 -0.01 -0.76
N LYS A 39 8.17 -0.51 -1.51
CA LYS A 39 7.99 -1.70 -2.38
C LYS A 39 7.69 -2.97 -1.57
N ASP A 40 8.42 -3.19 -0.48
CA ASP A 40 8.22 -4.35 0.40
C ASP A 40 6.80 -4.38 0.97
N PHE A 41 6.25 -3.22 1.31
CA PHE A 41 4.86 -3.10 1.76
C PHE A 41 3.88 -3.57 0.68
N ALA A 42 4.04 -3.12 -0.56
CA ALA A 42 3.18 -3.53 -1.68
C ALA A 42 3.25 -5.05 -1.94
N GLN A 43 4.45 -5.62 -1.92
CA GLN A 43 4.65 -7.07 -2.10
C GLN A 43 4.01 -7.88 -0.98
N THR A 44 4.20 -7.45 0.27
CA THR A 44 3.60 -8.12 1.44
C THR A 44 2.08 -8.09 1.36
N HIS A 45 1.49 -6.96 0.96
CA HIS A 45 0.05 -6.83 0.76
C HIS A 45 -0.46 -7.79 -0.34
N ALA A 46 0.21 -7.85 -1.49
CA ALA A 46 -0.13 -8.79 -2.57
C ALA A 46 -0.12 -10.25 -2.09
N LEU A 47 0.90 -10.64 -1.32
CA LEU A 47 1.03 -11.99 -0.78
C LEU A 47 -0.11 -12.31 0.19
N LEU A 48 -0.46 -11.40 1.09
CA LEU A 48 -1.57 -11.60 2.05
C LEU A 48 -2.92 -11.73 1.33
N LEU A 49 -3.17 -10.90 0.32
CA LEU A 49 -4.37 -10.98 -0.51
C LEU A 49 -4.47 -12.35 -1.21
N SER A 50 -3.35 -12.81 -1.81
CA SER A 50 -3.30 -14.10 -2.51
C SER A 50 -3.55 -15.29 -1.58
N LYS A 51 -3.08 -15.24 -0.34
CA LYS A 51 -3.32 -16.28 0.67
C LYS A 51 -4.77 -16.29 1.14
N HIS A 52 -5.42 -15.13 1.20
CA HIS A 52 -6.83 -15.02 1.55
C HIS A 52 -7.72 -15.60 0.45
N LEU A 53 -7.42 -15.31 -0.82
CA LEU A 53 -8.11 -15.85 -1.99
C LEU A 53 -8.01 -17.39 -2.12
N LYS A 54 -6.87 -17.99 -1.76
CA LYS A 54 -6.69 -19.45 -1.78
C LYS A 54 -7.41 -20.19 -0.66
N ARG A 55 -7.97 -19.47 0.31
CA ARG A 55 -8.66 -20.01 1.50
C ARG A 55 -10.18 -19.97 1.38
N LEU A 56 -10.70 -19.37 0.31
CA LEU A 56 -12.11 -19.31 -0.08
C LEU A 56 -12.36 -20.35 -1.18
#